data_AF-L8IR68-F1
#
_entry.id   AF-L8IR68-F1
#
_cell.length_a   1.000
_cell.length_b   1.000
_cell.length_c   1.000
_cell.angle_alpha   90.00
_cell.angle_beta   90.00
_cell.angle_gamma   90.00
#
_symmetry.space_group_name_H-M   'P 1'
#
loop_
_entity.id
_entity.type
_entity.pdbx_description
1 polymer ?
#
loop_
_entity_poly.entity_id
_entity_poly.type
_entity_poly.pdbx_seq_one_letter_code
_entity_poly.pdbx_strand_id
1 'polypeptide(L)'
;VFEQTTGLVGLAVCETPHERLKILYTKILDVLGHIPKNAAYRKYTEQITNEKLSMVKAEPDVKKLEERLQGGQIEEVILQVKKKLSIQIFGFKSFYEWRLFQSLKGLSSWPF
;
A
#
# COMPACT_ATOMS: atom_id res chain seq x y z
N VAL A 1 -17.84 21.45 1.95
CA VAL A 1 -17.37 21.76 3.32
C VAL A 1 -16.01 21.09 3.45
N PHE A 2 -14.94 21.87 3.51
CA PHE A 2 -13.60 21.35 3.79
C PHE A 2 -13.49 21.17 5.31
N GLU A 3 -13.05 19.99 5.77
CA GLU A 3 -12.81 19.71 7.18
C GLU A 3 -11.66 20.63 7.67
N GLN A 4 -11.92 21.46 8.68
CA GLN A 4 -10.95 22.47 9.16
C GLN A 4 -9.81 21.84 9.97
N THR A 5 -10.06 20.68 10.59
CA THR A 5 -9.09 19.85 11.30
C THR A 5 -9.58 18.39 11.32
N THR A 6 -8.69 17.43 11.13
CA THR A 6 -8.97 15.98 11.27
C THR A 6 -9.27 15.56 12.72
N GLY A 7 -9.07 16.45 13.71
CA GLY A 7 -9.20 16.13 15.14
C GLY A 7 -8.11 15.18 15.68
N LEU A 8 -7.24 14.66 14.80
CA LEU A 8 -6.15 13.74 15.10
C LEU A 8 -4.81 14.50 15.09
N VAL A 9 -4.09 14.46 16.21
CA VAL A 9 -2.78 15.12 16.34
C VAL A 9 -1.79 14.52 15.35
N GLY A 10 -1.20 15.36 14.48
CA GLY A 10 -0.17 14.97 13.52
C GLY A 10 -0.66 14.55 12.13
N LEU A 11 -1.97 14.62 11.86
CA LEU A 11 -2.55 14.27 10.55
C LEU A 11 -3.04 15.53 9.83
N ALA A 12 -2.23 16.09 8.93
CA ALA A 12 -2.64 17.25 8.13
C ALA A 12 -3.77 16.89 7.15
N VAL A 13 -4.78 17.75 7.05
CA VAL A 13 -5.88 17.65 6.09
C VAL A 13 -5.29 17.65 4.67
N CYS A 14 -5.71 16.70 3.85
CA CYS A 14 -5.25 16.62 2.47
C CYS A 14 -6.27 17.31 1.56
N GLU A 15 -5.88 18.38 0.88
CA GLU A 15 -6.77 19.14 -0.02
C GLU A 15 -7.27 18.29 -1.20
N THR A 16 -6.48 17.29 -1.64
CA THR A 16 -6.78 16.44 -2.80
C THR A 16 -6.56 14.94 -2.49
N PRO A 17 -7.42 14.33 -1.65
CA PRO A 17 -7.22 12.96 -1.16
C PRO A 17 -7.28 11.92 -2.28
N HIS A 18 -8.14 12.11 -3.29
CA HIS A 18 -8.26 11.21 -4.44
C HIS A 18 -6.99 11.11 -5.26
N GLU A 19 -6.36 12.24 -5.59
CA GLU A 19 -5.09 12.24 -6.32
C GLU A 19 -4.00 11.57 -5.50
N ARG A 20 -3.93 11.88 -4.20
CA ARG A 20 -2.95 11.27 -3.30
C ARG A 20 -3.11 9.76 -3.24
N LEU A 21 -4.33 9.25 -3.12
CA LEU A 21 -4.62 7.81 -3.11
C LEU A 21 -4.26 7.15 -4.45
N LYS A 22 -4.60 7.78 -5.59
CA LYS A 22 -4.22 7.28 -6.92
C LYS A 22 -2.69 7.16 -7.06
N ILE A 23 -1.94 8.18 -6.64
CA ILE A 23 -0.46 8.16 -6.66
C ILE A 23 0.08 7.05 -5.75
N LEU A 24 -0.50 6.86 -4.56
CA LEU A 24 -0.02 5.84 -3.63
C LEU A 24 -0.30 4.42 -4.15
N TYR A 25 -1.50 4.16 -4.66
CA TYR A 25 -1.84 2.83 -5.21
C TYR A 25 -1.03 2.50 -6.46
N THR A 26 -0.78 3.46 -7.35
CA THR A 26 0.09 3.25 -8.52
C THR A 26 1.52 2.93 -8.10
N LYS A 27 2.08 3.60 -7.08
CA LYS A 27 3.38 3.24 -6.50
C LYS A 27 3.42 1.84 -5.92
N ILE A 28 2.34 1.39 -5.26
CA ILE A 28 2.26 0.01 -4.75
C ILE A 28 2.30 -0.99 -5.91
N LEU A 29 1.55 -0.74 -6.98
CA LEU A 29 1.56 -1.59 -8.18
C LEU A 29 2.94 -1.63 -8.86
N ASP A 30 3.66 -0.50 -8.87
CA ASP A 30 5.01 -0.41 -9.41
C ASP A 30 6.00 -1.30 -8.61
N VAL A 31 5.99 -1.19 -7.27
CA VAL A 31 6.79 -2.04 -6.38
C VAL A 31 6.42 -3.52 -6.53
N LEU A 32 5.13 -3.84 -6.66
CA LEU A 32 4.65 -5.20 -6.94
C LEU A 32 5.13 -5.73 -8.29
N GLY A 33 5.34 -4.85 -9.27
CA GLY A 33 5.90 -5.17 -10.58
C GLY A 33 7.24 -5.89 -10.50
N HIS A 34 8.08 -5.52 -9.52
CA HIS A 34 9.40 -6.12 -9.28
C HIS A 34 9.35 -7.50 -8.57
N ILE A 35 8.20 -7.92 -8.06
CA ILE A 35 8.03 -9.24 -7.42
C ILE A 35 7.69 -10.26 -8.52
N PRO A 36 8.24 -11.49 -8.53
CA PRO A 36 7.88 -12.48 -9.54
C PRO A 36 6.38 -12.80 -9.53
N LYS A 37 5.78 -12.98 -10.73
CA LYS A 37 4.34 -13.27 -10.91
C LYS A 37 3.85 -14.55 -10.21
N ASN A 38 4.76 -15.49 -9.97
CA ASN A 38 4.45 -16.75 -9.29
C ASN A 38 4.27 -16.59 -7.76
N ALA A 39 4.58 -15.42 -7.19
CA ALA A 39 4.35 -15.20 -5.77
C ALA A 39 2.85 -15.03 -5.50
N ALA A 40 2.26 -15.94 -4.71
CA ALA A 40 0.87 -15.84 -4.27
C ALA A 40 0.57 -14.47 -3.64
N TYR A 41 1.52 -13.94 -2.86
CA TYR A 41 1.43 -12.61 -2.25
C TYR A 41 1.22 -11.49 -3.28
N ARG A 42 1.90 -11.53 -4.43
CA ARG A 42 1.75 -10.54 -5.51
C ARG A 42 0.32 -10.57 -6.05
N LYS A 43 -0.19 -11.75 -6.40
CA LYS A 43 -1.52 -11.93 -6.98
C LYS A 43 -2.63 -11.34 -6.09
N TYR A 44 -2.63 -11.70 -4.80
CA TYR A 44 -3.63 -11.19 -3.86
C TYR A 44 -3.50 -9.69 -3.61
N THR A 45 -2.26 -9.17 -3.50
CA THR A 45 -2.04 -7.75 -3.24
C THR A 45 -2.40 -6.88 -4.44
N GLU A 46 -2.10 -7.33 -5.66
CA GLU A 46 -2.52 -6.66 -6.91
C GLU A 46 -4.04 -6.63 -7.03
N GLN A 47 -4.73 -7.74 -6.74
CA GLN A 47 -6.20 -7.80 -6.78
C GLN A 47 -6.82 -6.79 -5.80
N ILE A 48 -6.42 -6.81 -4.53
CA ILE A 48 -6.94 -5.91 -3.50
C ILE A 48 -6.62 -4.44 -3.85
N THR A 49 -5.42 -4.18 -4.38
CA THR A 49 -5.00 -2.82 -4.76
C THR A 49 -5.81 -2.31 -5.95
N ASN A 50 -6.08 -3.15 -6.95
CA ASN A 50 -6.89 -2.79 -8.11
C ASN A 50 -8.36 -2.56 -7.75
N GLU A 51 -8.94 -3.38 -6.87
CA GLU A 51 -10.29 -3.15 -6.34
C GLU A 51 -10.39 -1.80 -5.63
N LYS A 52 -9.45 -1.51 -4.72
CA LYS A 52 -9.42 -0.23 -4.00
C LYS A 52 -9.20 0.96 -4.94
N LEU A 53 -8.31 0.82 -5.93
CA LEU A 53 -8.09 1.85 -6.94
C LEU A 53 -9.34 2.07 -7.80
N SER A 54 -10.08 1.02 -8.14
CA SER A 54 -11.35 1.11 -8.88
C SER A 54 -12.40 1.87 -8.06
N MET A 55 -12.53 1.56 -6.76
CA MET A 55 -13.43 2.28 -5.86
C MET A 55 -13.10 3.78 -5.77
N VAL A 56 -11.82 4.13 -5.66
CA VAL A 56 -11.36 5.53 -5.64
C VAL A 56 -11.58 6.25 -6.98
N LYS A 57 -11.60 5.52 -8.10
CA LYS A 57 -11.91 6.09 -9.42
C LYS A 57 -13.42 6.25 -9.65
N ALA A 58 -14.22 5.34 -9.10
CA ALA A 58 -15.67 5.32 -9.29
C ALA A 58 -16.38 6.41 -8.48
N GLU A 59 -15.91 6.70 -7.26
CA GLU A 59 -16.54 7.71 -6.39
C GLU A 59 -15.74 9.02 -6.39
N PRO A 60 -16.28 10.11 -6.97
CA PRO A 60 -15.67 11.43 -6.92
C PRO A 60 -15.87 12.14 -5.57
N ASP A 61 -16.87 11.72 -4.79
CA ASP A 61 -17.19 12.32 -3.49
C ASP A 61 -16.37 11.67 -2.37
N VAL A 62 -15.67 12.49 -1.58
CA VAL A 62 -14.82 12.03 -0.46
C VAL A 62 -15.63 11.30 0.60
N LYS A 63 -16.82 11.82 0.97
CA LYS A 63 -17.63 11.25 2.05
C LYS A 63 -18.18 9.87 1.69
N LYS A 64 -18.67 9.74 0.46
CA LYS A 64 -19.14 8.43 -0.06
C LYS A 64 -17.99 7.44 -0.21
N LEU A 65 -16.80 7.94 -0.56
CA LEU A 65 -15.61 7.12 -0.67
C LEU A 65 -15.17 6.58 0.71
N GLU A 66 -15.24 7.40 1.77
CA GLU A 66 -14.98 6.97 3.15
C GLU A 66 -15.91 5.85 3.61
N GLU A 67 -17.22 6.00 3.37
CA GLU A 67 -18.22 4.97 3.67
C GLU A 67 -17.95 3.66 2.94
N ARG A 68 -17.57 3.73 1.65
CA ARG A 68 -17.23 2.54 0.87
C ARG A 68 -15.94 1.86 1.30
N LEU A 69 -14.92 2.64 1.68
CA LEU A 69 -13.64 2.09 2.12
C LEU A 69 -13.70 1.53 3.55
N GLN A 70 -14.74 1.86 4.33
CA GLN A 70 -14.93 1.43 5.72
C GLN A 70 -13.67 1.67 6.58
N GLY A 71 -12.96 2.76 6.31
CA GLY A 71 -11.60 2.99 6.79
C GLY A 71 -11.45 4.13 7.80
N GLY A 72 -12.55 4.70 8.28
CA GLY A 72 -12.55 5.93 9.06
C GLY A 72 -12.44 7.16 8.16
N GLN A 73 -11.69 8.17 8.61
CA GLN A 73 -11.41 9.37 7.80
C GLN A 73 -10.48 9.05 6.64
N ILE A 74 -10.64 9.78 5.53
CA ILE A 74 -9.84 9.57 4.31
C ILE A 74 -8.34 9.72 4.56
N GLU A 75 -7.94 10.57 5.50
CA GLU A 75 -6.55 10.77 5.89
C GLU A 75 -5.96 9.54 6.60
N GLU A 76 -6.74 8.84 7.43
CA GLU A 76 -6.31 7.59 8.06
C GLU A 76 -6.08 6.52 6.99
N VAL A 77 -6.98 6.43 6.01
CA VAL A 77 -6.83 5.54 4.85
C VAL A 77 -5.54 5.88 4.09
N ILE A 78 -5.27 7.17 3.83
CA ILE A 78 -4.02 7.60 3.19
C ILE A 78 -2.79 7.20 4.01
N LEU A 79 -2.83 7.35 5.33
CA LEU A 79 -1.74 6.97 6.23
C LEU A 79 -1.51 5.45 6.22
N GLN A 80 -2.59 4.66 6.26
CA GLN A 80 -2.53 3.21 6.16
C GLN A 80 -1.89 2.76 4.85
N VAL A 81 -2.30 3.37 3.73
CA VAL A 81 -1.73 3.05 2.41
C VAL A 81 -0.25 3.42 2.35
N LYS A 82 0.15 4.59 2.89
CA LYS A 82 1.58 4.95 3.01
C LYS A 82 2.37 3.93 3.83
N LYS A 83 1.86 3.53 4.99
CA LYS A 83 2.51 2.53 5.85
C LYS A 83 2.63 1.19 5.13
N LYS A 84 1.58 0.77 4.41
CA LYS A 84 1.61 -0.45 3.62
C LYS A 84 2.64 -0.38 2.49
N LEU A 85 2.75 0.75 1.80
CA LEU A 85 3.81 0.98 0.80
C LEU A 85 5.21 0.87 1.41
N SER A 86 5.45 1.48 2.58
CA SER A 86 6.75 1.38 3.28
C SER A 86 7.08 -0.07 3.66
N ILE A 87 6.09 -0.82 4.14
CA ILE A 87 6.27 -2.26 4.43
C ILE A 87 6.58 -3.03 3.15
N GLN A 88 5.90 -2.72 2.04
CA GLN A 88 6.15 -3.36 0.74
C GLN A 88 7.60 -3.13 0.27
N ILE A 89 8.07 -1.88 0.33
CA ILE A 89 9.41 -1.49 -0.11
C ILE A 89 10.47 -2.07 0.82
N PHE A 90 10.28 -1.97 2.14
CA PHE A 90 11.22 -2.49 3.13
C PHE A 90 11.29 -4.01 3.08
N GLY A 91 10.13 -4.68 3.05
CA GLY A 91 10.04 -6.13 2.92
C GLY A 91 10.67 -6.62 1.62
N PHE A 92 10.47 -5.89 0.51
CA PHE A 92 11.15 -6.18 -0.75
C PHE A 92 12.68 -6.09 -0.60
N LYS A 93 13.20 -5.00 -0.04
CA LYS A 93 14.64 -4.82 0.19
C LYS A 93 15.22 -5.94 1.06
N SER A 94 14.59 -6.21 2.21
CA SER A 94 15.01 -7.28 3.12
C SER A 94 14.91 -8.66 2.48
N PHE A 95 13.87 -8.94 1.69
CA PHE A 95 13.72 -10.20 0.97
C PHE A 95 14.82 -10.39 -0.09
N TYR A 96 15.17 -9.35 -0.83
CA TYR A 96 16.26 -9.41 -1.81
C TYR A 96 17.61 -9.57 -1.15
N GLU A 97 17.89 -8.82 -0.09
CA GLU A 97 19.10 -8.97 0.73
C GLU A 97 19.22 -10.40 1.30
N TRP A 98 18.12 -10.93 1.85
CA TRP A 98 18.07 -12.30 2.36
C TRP A 98 18.26 -13.35 1.27
N ARG A 99 17.63 -13.17 0.10
CA ARG A 99 17.77 -14.09 -1.04
C ARG A 99 19.19 -14.09 -1.62
N LEU A 100 19.85 -12.93 -1.69
CA LEU A 100 21.26 -12.84 -2.06
C LEU A 100 22.13 -13.59 -1.04
N PHE A 101 21.86 -13.44 0.26
CA PHE A 101 22.57 -14.16 1.30
C PHE A 101 22.39 -15.68 1.21
N GLN A 102 21.19 -16.17 0.90
CA GLN A 102 20.93 -17.61 0.66
C GLN A 102 21.60 -18.12 -0.63
N SER A 103 21.70 -17.30 -1.68
CA SER A 103 22.41 -17.70 -2.90
C SER A 103 23.92 -17.83 -2.69
N LEU A 104 24.50 -17.11 -1.72
CA LEU A 104 25.91 -17.21 -1.33
C LEU A 104 26.17 -18.41 -0.41
N LYS A 105 25.16 -18.85 0.33
CA LYS A 105 25.20 -20.07 1.13
C LYS A 105 24.55 -21.19 0.33
N GLY A 106 25.34 -21.84 -0.53
CA GLY A 106 24.95 -23.05 -1.25
C GLY A 106 24.16 -23.99 -0.32
N LEU A 107 23.13 -24.61 -0.89
CA LEU A 107 22.14 -25.46 -0.22
C LEU A 107 22.70 -26.27 0.97
N SER A 108 21.90 -26.30 2.03
CA SER A 108 21.89 -27.28 3.11
C SER A 108 23.14 -27.39 4.00
N SER A 109 23.22 -26.52 5.01
CA SER A 109 23.57 -26.99 6.35
C SER A 109 23.07 -25.99 7.40
N TRP A 110 21.84 -26.18 7.87
CA TRP A 110 21.50 -25.77 9.23
C TRP A 110 21.81 -26.98 10.13
N PRO A 111 22.73 -26.87 11.10
CA PRO A 111 22.87 -27.92 12.09
C PRO A 111 21.61 -27.89 12.97
N PHE A 112 20.95 -29.03 13.11
CA PHE A 112 20.17 -29.31 14.30
C PHE A 112 21.07 -29.25 15.53
#